data_AF-A0A972ZRP2-F1
#
_entry.id   AF-A0A972ZRP2-F1
#
_cell.length_a   1.000
_cell.length_b   1.000
_cell.length_c   1.000
_cell.angle_alpha   90.00
_cell.angle_beta   90.00
_cell.angle_gamma   90.00
#
_symmetry.space_group_name_H-M   'P 1'
#
loop_
_entity.id
_entity.type
_entity.pdbx_description
1 polymer ?
#
loop_
_entity_poly.entity_id
_entity_poly.type
_entity_poly.pdbx_seq_one_letter_code
_entity_poly.pdbx_strand_id
1 'polypeptide(L)'
;NLIRIESEYFSRVKTFKTLVGTGLISGSLNHTKSGTASLKVIEDSNSLTPVALDKIIDDVSNNLLIKVDTDGYDFDVIRSAEEILSNSEPILFWENEISEDFQYTGFNDLYDLLEKNGYKYIYIFDNFGNLMTEETNFATLRNINSYVYSMKKYNCTRTIYYTDILASTERNSICVKKAIDEYKAEWINK
;
A
#
# COMPACT_ATOMS: atom_id res chain seq x y z
N ASN A 1 3.02 -17.06 5.08
CA ASN A 1 3.08 -18.50 4.78
C ASN A 1 4.51 -18.86 4.32
N LEU A 2 5.48 -18.88 5.25
CA LEU A 2 6.92 -19.05 4.95
C LEU A 2 7.24 -20.39 4.29
N ILE A 3 6.33 -21.36 4.41
CA ILE A 3 6.43 -22.72 3.85
C ILE A 3 6.51 -22.71 2.31
N ARG A 4 6.05 -21.62 1.67
CA ARG A 4 6.12 -21.46 0.20
C ARG A 4 7.44 -20.88 -0.30
N ILE A 5 8.32 -20.42 0.58
CA ILE A 5 9.62 -19.88 0.21
C ILE A 5 10.58 -21.06 0.04
N GLU A 6 11.36 -21.08 -1.04
CA GLU A 6 12.37 -22.11 -1.22
C GLU A 6 13.45 -21.99 -0.14
N SER A 7 13.92 -23.14 0.36
CA SER A 7 14.81 -23.20 1.53
C SER A 7 16.11 -22.40 1.37
N GLU A 8 16.58 -22.21 0.13
CA GLU A 8 17.79 -21.42 -0.17
C GLU A 8 17.62 -19.92 0.15
N TYR A 9 16.39 -19.41 0.19
CA TYR A 9 16.11 -18.01 0.52
C TYR A 9 15.81 -17.77 2.00
N PHE A 10 15.69 -18.81 2.84
CA PHE A 10 15.31 -18.64 4.25
C PHE A 10 16.24 -17.73 5.03
N SER A 11 17.55 -17.79 4.76
CA SER A 11 18.54 -16.91 5.41
C SER A 11 18.39 -15.44 5.03
N ARG A 12 17.67 -15.13 3.94
CA ARG A 12 17.40 -13.78 3.43
C ARG A 12 16.06 -13.22 3.91
N VAL A 13 15.28 -13.99 4.66
CA VAL A 13 13.95 -13.59 5.13
C VAL A 13 13.99 -13.34 6.64
N LYS A 14 13.69 -12.10 7.03
CA LYS A 14 13.45 -11.73 8.42
C LYS A 14 11.96 -11.47 8.62
N THR A 15 11.41 -11.92 9.75
CA THR A 15 10.02 -11.66 10.11
C THR A 15 9.93 -10.85 11.39
N PHE A 16 9.11 -9.82 11.37
CA PHE A 16 8.83 -8.97 12.52
C PHE A 16 7.36 -9.11 12.90
N LYS A 17 7.08 -9.43 14.17
CA LYS A 17 5.71 -9.53 14.70
C LYS A 17 5.33 -8.21 15.37
N THR A 18 5.12 -7.17 14.56
CA THR A 18 4.76 -5.83 15.04
C THR A 18 3.70 -5.22 14.13
N LEU A 19 2.91 -4.29 14.69
CA LEU A 19 2.17 -3.35 13.87
C LEU A 19 3.15 -2.35 13.25
N VAL A 20 2.90 -1.97 12.01
CA VAL A 20 3.72 -1.01 11.26
C VAL A 20 2.88 0.22 10.96
N GLY A 21 3.44 1.42 11.13
CA GLY A 21 2.71 2.67 10.95
C GLY A 21 3.41 3.84 11.65
N THR A 22 2.87 5.06 11.50
CA THR A 22 3.49 6.27 12.06
C THR A 22 3.41 6.34 13.59
N GLY A 23 2.57 5.51 14.20
CA GLY A 23 2.26 5.55 15.63
C GLY A 23 1.11 6.50 15.98
N LEU A 24 0.60 7.29 15.01
CA LEU A 24 -0.52 8.20 15.22
C LEU A 24 -1.87 7.47 15.33
N ILE A 25 -1.98 6.30 14.71
CA ILE A 25 -3.17 5.45 14.79
C ILE A 25 -2.84 4.24 15.64
N SER A 26 -3.42 4.16 16.83
CA SER A 26 -3.22 3.04 17.77
C SER A 26 -4.54 2.32 18.01
N GLY A 27 -4.47 1.03 18.37
CA GLY A 27 -5.68 0.24 18.60
C GLY A 27 -5.40 -1.16 19.13
N SER A 28 -6.46 -1.95 19.22
CA SER A 28 -6.41 -3.37 19.59
C SER A 28 -6.71 -4.24 18.38
N LEU A 29 -5.97 -5.34 18.22
CA LEU A 29 -6.27 -6.33 17.18
C LEU A 29 -7.49 -7.17 17.58
N ASN A 30 -8.52 -7.16 16.73
CA ASN A 30 -9.62 -8.09 16.82
C ASN A 30 -9.31 -9.31 15.95
N HIS A 31 -9.08 -10.44 16.59
CA HIS A 31 -8.94 -11.71 15.89
C HIS A 31 -10.33 -12.26 15.54
N THR A 32 -10.68 -12.26 14.26
CA THR A 32 -11.85 -13.01 13.79
C THR A 32 -11.50 -14.49 13.64
N LYS A 33 -12.48 -15.39 13.83
CA LYS A 33 -12.28 -16.85 13.73
C LYS A 33 -11.84 -17.32 12.32
N SER A 34 -11.88 -16.44 11.31
CA SER A 34 -11.47 -16.70 9.92
C SER A 34 -9.99 -16.40 9.62
N GLY A 35 -9.19 -15.99 10.60
CA GLY A 35 -7.74 -15.85 10.44
C GLY A 35 -7.24 -14.46 10.03
N THR A 36 -8.14 -13.50 9.80
CA THR A 36 -7.81 -12.09 9.58
C THR A 36 -7.93 -11.33 10.89
N ALA A 37 -6.88 -10.60 11.26
CA ALA A 37 -6.88 -9.71 12.42
C ALA A 37 -7.08 -8.28 11.93
N SER A 38 -8.17 -7.62 12.34
CA SER A 38 -8.41 -6.23 11.99
C SER A 38 -8.10 -5.31 13.16
N LEU A 39 -7.56 -4.12 12.88
CA LEU A 39 -7.29 -3.12 13.90
C LEU A 39 -8.59 -2.39 14.25
N LYS A 40 -8.99 -2.46 15.53
CA LYS A 40 -10.02 -1.59 16.09
C LYS A 40 -9.34 -0.45 16.83
N VAL A 41 -9.56 0.78 16.37
CA VAL A 41 -9.09 1.99 17.05
C VAL A 41 -9.86 2.10 18.37
N ILE A 42 -9.16 2.03 19.49
CA ILE A 42 -9.70 2.23 20.84
C ILE A 42 -8.71 3.11 21.60
N GLU A 43 -9.20 4.19 22.21
CA GLU A 43 -8.47 4.95 23.22
C GLU A 43 -8.45 4.14 24.53
N ASP A 44 -7.56 3.14 24.64
CA ASP A 44 -7.40 2.39 25.89
C ASP A 44 -5.92 2.08 26.18
N SER A 45 -5.64 1.81 27.46
CA SER A 45 -4.31 1.58 28.03
C SER A 45 -3.56 0.35 27.49
N ASN A 46 -4.26 -0.56 26.79
CA ASN A 46 -3.70 -1.74 26.12
C ASN A 46 -3.54 -1.57 24.60
N SER A 47 -3.59 -0.33 24.10
CA SER A 47 -3.39 -0.05 22.67
C SER A 47 -1.96 -0.42 22.24
N LEU A 48 -1.85 -1.18 21.16
CA LEU A 48 -0.56 -1.44 20.52
C LEU A 48 -0.20 -0.21 19.69
N THR A 49 0.97 0.38 19.96
CA THR A 49 1.51 1.48 19.15
C THR A 49 2.27 0.89 17.96
N PRO A 50 1.90 1.24 16.71
CA PRO A 50 2.67 0.85 15.54
C PRO A 50 4.12 1.35 15.59
N VAL A 51 5.03 0.58 15.01
CA VAL A 51 6.44 0.93 14.84
C VAL A 51 6.64 1.42 13.40
N ALA A 52 7.31 2.56 13.24
CA ALA A 52 7.59 3.10 11.92
C ALA A 52 8.45 2.12 11.09
N LEU A 53 8.17 2.00 9.79
CA LEU A 53 8.89 1.09 8.90
C LEU A 53 10.39 1.40 8.87
N ASP A 54 10.77 2.68 8.90
CA ASP A 54 12.16 3.12 8.98
C ASP A 54 12.91 2.56 10.21
N LYS A 55 12.19 2.24 11.30
CA LYS A 55 12.79 1.65 12.52
C LYS A 55 12.91 0.13 12.47
N ILE A 56 12.26 -0.52 11.51
CA ILE A 56 12.25 -1.98 11.37
C ILE A 56 13.35 -2.43 10.39
N ILE A 57 13.66 -1.60 9.40
CA ILE A 57 14.61 -1.92 8.33
C ILE A 57 16.01 -1.41 8.68
N ASP A 58 17.00 -2.30 8.59
CA ASP A 58 18.40 -1.99 8.94
C ASP A 58 19.07 -1.02 7.94
N ASP A 59 18.77 -1.16 6.63
CA ASP A 59 19.34 -0.34 5.56
C ASP A 59 18.21 0.35 4.78
N VAL A 60 17.97 1.61 5.11
CA VAL A 60 16.94 2.43 4.46
C VAL A 60 17.31 2.86 3.03
N SER A 61 18.58 2.74 2.65
CA SER A 61 19.09 3.22 1.35
C SER A 61 19.04 2.17 0.22
N ASN A 62 18.75 0.92 0.56
CA ASN A 62 18.82 -0.20 -0.39
C ASN A 62 17.51 -1.01 -0.43
N ASN A 63 16.38 -0.32 -0.62
CA ASN A 63 15.07 -0.95 -0.77
C ASN A 63 14.56 -0.76 -2.20
N LEU A 64 14.31 -1.88 -2.89
CA LEU A 64 13.82 -1.88 -4.28
C LEU A 64 12.28 -1.79 -4.35
N LEU A 65 11.58 -2.46 -3.45
CA LEU A 65 10.13 -2.61 -3.46
C LEU A 65 9.58 -2.58 -2.04
N ILE A 66 8.55 -1.77 -1.83
CA ILE A 66 7.68 -1.85 -0.66
C ILE A 66 6.31 -2.34 -1.16
N LYS A 67 5.88 -3.49 -0.64
CA LYS A 67 4.52 -4.00 -0.83
C LYS A 67 3.73 -3.84 0.48
N VAL A 68 2.57 -3.21 0.44
CA VAL A 68 1.67 -3.04 1.60
C VAL A 68 0.29 -3.59 1.25
N ASP A 69 -0.38 -4.14 2.26
CA ASP A 69 -1.68 -4.80 2.17
C ASP A 69 -2.21 -4.93 3.61
N THR A 70 -2.84 -3.88 4.12
CA THR A 70 -3.13 -3.71 5.56
C THR A 70 -4.51 -3.12 5.86
N ASP A 71 -5.60 -3.75 5.39
CA ASP A 71 -6.99 -3.42 5.75
C ASP A 71 -7.30 -1.89 5.67
N GLY A 72 -6.73 -1.20 4.68
CA GLY A 72 -6.89 0.25 4.47
C GLY A 72 -6.03 1.17 5.37
N TYR A 73 -5.02 0.64 6.06
CA TYR A 73 -3.97 1.40 6.79
C TYR A 73 -2.69 1.59 5.98
N ASP A 74 -2.71 1.20 4.70
CA ASP A 74 -1.56 1.24 3.80
C ASP A 74 -0.93 2.63 3.72
N PHE A 75 -1.75 3.67 3.78
CA PHE A 75 -1.29 5.05 3.82
C PHE A 75 -0.40 5.34 5.03
N ASP A 76 -0.73 4.82 6.21
CA ASP A 76 0.02 5.06 7.45
C ASP A 76 1.32 4.27 7.47
N VAL A 77 1.29 3.04 6.95
CA VAL A 77 2.49 2.20 6.78
C VAL A 77 3.50 2.88 5.86
N ILE A 78 3.06 3.33 4.68
CA ILE A 78 3.96 3.98 3.70
C ILE A 78 4.48 5.32 4.24
N ARG A 79 3.62 6.11 4.91
CA ARG A 79 4.05 7.37 5.56
C ARG A 79 5.11 7.16 6.64
N SER A 80 5.18 5.96 7.23
CA SER A 80 6.17 5.62 8.25
C SER A 80 7.54 5.21 7.70
N ALA A 81 7.72 5.32 6.38
CA ALA A 81 8.91 4.95 5.62
C ALA A 81 9.61 6.17 4.98
N GLU A 82 9.55 7.34 5.60
CA GLU A 82 10.04 8.60 5.02
C GLU A 82 11.53 8.56 4.69
N GLU A 83 12.35 7.94 5.53
CA GLU A 83 13.78 7.76 5.26
C GLU A 83 14.00 6.80 4.09
N ILE A 84 13.24 5.70 4.00
CA ILE A 84 13.34 4.78 2.87
C ILE A 84 12.92 5.46 1.55
N LEU A 85 11.80 6.18 1.56
CA LEU A 85 11.27 6.87 0.37
C LEU A 85 12.28 7.87 -0.19
N SER A 86 12.94 8.62 0.68
CA SER A 86 13.91 9.65 0.30
C SER A 86 15.29 9.10 -0.08
N ASN A 87 15.73 7.98 0.51
CA ASN A 87 17.07 7.45 0.29
C ASN A 87 17.17 6.40 -0.81
N SER A 88 16.14 5.57 -1.01
CA SER A 88 16.18 4.47 -1.98
C SER A 88 15.19 4.59 -3.14
N GLU A 89 14.19 5.47 -3.02
CA GLU A 89 13.11 5.66 -4.01
C GLU A 89 12.47 4.32 -4.45
N PRO A 90 12.00 3.47 -3.50
CA PRO A 90 11.52 2.14 -3.83
C PRO A 90 10.31 2.19 -4.77
N ILE A 91 10.12 1.14 -5.57
CA ILE A 91 8.83 0.87 -6.20
C ILE A 91 7.81 0.64 -5.08
N LEU A 92 6.62 1.22 -5.20
CA LEU A 92 5.54 1.05 -4.22
C LEU A 92 4.42 0.23 -4.85
N PHE A 93 3.94 -0.78 -4.14
CA PHE A 93 2.75 -1.52 -4.50
C PHE A 93 1.82 -1.67 -3.28
N TRP A 94 0.62 -1.10 -3.32
CA TRP A 94 -0.27 -1.12 -2.15
C TRP A 94 -1.74 -1.31 -2.50
N GLU A 95 -2.48 -1.85 -1.54
CA GLU A 95 -3.94 -1.91 -1.59
C GLU A 95 -4.51 -0.56 -1.15
N ASN A 96 -5.26 0.07 -2.03
CA ASN A 96 -5.84 1.39 -1.81
C ASN A 96 -7.31 1.27 -1.39
N GLU A 97 -7.53 0.61 -0.25
CA GLU A 97 -8.87 0.42 0.32
C GLU A 97 -9.30 1.64 1.14
N ILE A 98 -10.42 2.25 0.75
CA ILE A 98 -11.03 3.36 1.48
C ILE A 98 -12.42 2.95 1.96
N SER A 99 -12.54 2.80 3.27
CA SER A 99 -13.76 2.45 3.99
C SER A 99 -14.35 3.58 4.83
N GLU A 100 -13.48 4.44 5.35
CA GLU A 100 -13.82 5.49 6.31
C GLU A 100 -13.21 6.84 5.90
N ASP A 101 -13.79 7.94 6.41
CA ASP A 101 -13.36 9.30 6.06
C ASP A 101 -11.89 9.57 6.44
N PHE A 102 -11.41 8.97 7.55
CA PHE A 102 -10.01 9.14 7.98
C PHE A 102 -9.02 8.51 6.99
N GLN A 103 -9.38 7.37 6.38
CA GLN A 103 -8.55 6.71 5.37
C GLN A 103 -8.52 7.56 4.10
N TYR A 104 -9.66 8.13 3.70
CA TYR A 104 -9.73 9.03 2.55
C TYR A 104 -8.77 10.22 2.71
N THR A 105 -8.78 10.87 3.89
CA THR A 105 -7.81 11.93 4.21
C THR A 105 -6.38 11.41 4.28
N GLY A 106 -6.16 10.26 4.92
CA GLY A 106 -4.83 9.66 5.08
C GLY A 106 -4.15 9.31 3.76
N PHE A 107 -4.89 8.74 2.81
CA PHE A 107 -4.41 8.51 1.45
C PHE A 107 -4.16 9.82 0.72
N ASN A 108 -4.99 10.84 0.94
CA ASN A 108 -4.75 12.12 0.30
C ASN A 108 -3.44 12.77 0.74
N ASP A 109 -3.13 12.72 2.04
CA ASP A 109 -1.86 13.16 2.61
C ASP A 109 -0.68 12.32 2.07
N LEU A 110 -0.86 10.99 1.96
CA LEU A 110 0.16 10.12 1.39
C LEU A 110 0.50 10.56 -0.04
N TYR A 111 -0.49 10.87 -0.87
CA TYR A 111 -0.23 11.25 -2.25
C TYR A 111 0.55 12.55 -2.36
N ASP A 112 0.26 13.55 -1.50
CA ASP A 112 1.05 14.78 -1.46
C ASP A 112 2.51 14.51 -1.05
N LEU A 113 2.71 13.60 -0.09
CA LEU A 113 4.04 13.14 0.30
C LEU A 113 4.77 12.44 -0.85
N LEU A 114 4.09 11.54 -1.57
CA LEU A 114 4.69 10.79 -2.68
C LEU A 114 5.01 11.70 -3.88
N GLU A 115 4.14 12.66 -4.23
CA GLU A 115 4.43 13.67 -5.24
C GLU A 115 5.68 14.47 -4.89
N LYS A 116 5.79 14.91 -3.63
CA LYS A 116 6.97 15.63 -3.12
C LYS A 116 8.25 14.79 -3.20
N ASN A 117 8.15 13.47 -3.04
CA ASN A 117 9.27 12.53 -3.18
C ASN A 117 9.53 12.08 -4.63
N GLY A 118 8.86 12.68 -5.62
CA GLY A 118 9.16 12.45 -7.04
C GLY A 118 8.48 11.24 -7.66
N TYR A 119 7.52 10.62 -6.97
CA TYR A 119 6.67 9.59 -7.55
C TYR A 119 5.73 10.23 -8.58
N LYS A 120 5.76 9.72 -9.82
CA LYS A 120 4.99 10.30 -10.93
C LYS A 120 4.50 9.31 -11.97
N TYR A 121 4.94 8.05 -11.89
CA TYR A 121 4.44 6.97 -12.74
C TYR A 121 3.50 6.11 -11.90
N ILE A 122 2.19 6.26 -12.12
CA ILE A 122 1.16 5.54 -11.38
C ILE A 122 0.40 4.61 -12.32
N TYR A 123 0.23 3.36 -11.89
CA TYR A 123 -0.60 2.36 -12.54
C TYR A 123 -1.67 1.93 -11.54
N ILE A 124 -2.92 1.87 -12.01
CA ILE A 124 -4.07 1.61 -11.15
C ILE A 124 -4.76 0.36 -11.66
N PHE A 125 -4.96 -0.59 -10.76
CA PHE A 125 -5.67 -1.83 -11.02
C PHE A 125 -6.99 -1.83 -10.25
N ASP A 126 -8.02 -2.47 -10.81
CA ASP A 126 -9.20 -2.80 -10.03
C ASP A 126 -8.91 -3.95 -9.06
N ASN A 127 -9.80 -4.18 -8.10
CA ASN A 127 -9.72 -5.28 -7.14
C ASN A 127 -9.81 -6.70 -7.77
N PHE A 128 -9.87 -6.81 -9.10
CA PHE A 128 -9.85 -8.08 -9.85
C PHE A 128 -8.55 -8.26 -10.65
N GLY A 129 -7.62 -7.30 -10.56
CA GLY A 129 -6.34 -7.32 -11.25
C GLY A 129 -6.36 -6.71 -12.65
N ASN A 130 -7.48 -6.14 -13.13
CA ASN A 130 -7.49 -5.49 -14.44
C ASN A 130 -6.84 -4.11 -14.34
N LEU A 131 -6.04 -3.77 -15.35
CA LEU A 131 -5.39 -2.48 -15.45
C LEU A 131 -6.41 -1.41 -15.89
N MET A 132 -6.75 -0.51 -14.98
CA MET A 132 -7.71 0.57 -15.22
C MET A 132 -7.06 1.75 -15.94
N THR A 133 -5.82 2.09 -15.55
CA THR A 133 -5.05 3.17 -16.18
C THR A 133 -3.55 2.97 -15.96
N GLU A 134 -2.78 3.53 -16.88
CA GLU A 134 -1.33 3.37 -17.01
C GLU A 134 -0.66 4.74 -17.02
N GLU A 135 0.51 4.85 -16.38
CA GLU A 135 1.34 6.06 -16.36
C GLU A 135 0.56 7.36 -16.07
N THR A 136 -0.34 7.29 -15.09
CA THR A 136 -1.17 8.42 -14.66
C THR A 136 -0.55 9.18 -13.50
N ASN A 137 -1.28 10.16 -12.96
CA ASN A 137 -0.87 11.02 -11.85
C ASN A 137 -1.83 10.90 -10.64
N PHE A 138 -1.45 11.49 -9.51
CA PHE A 138 -2.25 11.39 -8.29
C PHE A 138 -3.59 12.15 -8.39
N ALA A 139 -3.73 13.15 -9.27
CA ALA A 139 -5.03 13.77 -9.51
C ALA A 139 -6.04 12.77 -10.08
N THR A 140 -5.63 11.92 -11.03
CA THR A 140 -6.46 10.81 -11.53
C THR A 140 -6.78 9.81 -10.42
N LEU A 141 -5.80 9.43 -9.61
CA LEU A 141 -6.01 8.53 -8.48
C LEU A 141 -7.02 9.10 -7.46
N ARG A 142 -6.92 10.38 -7.11
CA ARG A 142 -7.90 11.08 -6.25
C ARG A 142 -9.30 11.05 -6.83
N ASN A 143 -9.45 11.24 -8.15
CA ASN A 143 -10.75 11.17 -8.81
C ASN A 143 -11.35 9.76 -8.76
N ILE A 144 -10.54 8.73 -9.01
CA ILE A 144 -10.97 7.32 -8.91
C ILE A 144 -11.36 6.98 -7.46
N ASN A 145 -10.55 7.39 -6.48
CA ASN A 145 -10.87 7.19 -5.06
C ASN A 145 -12.17 7.86 -4.67
N SER A 146 -12.41 9.09 -5.13
CA SER A 146 -13.65 9.81 -4.86
C SER A 146 -14.85 9.05 -5.41
N TYR A 147 -14.73 8.48 -6.61
CA TYR A 147 -15.77 7.64 -7.19
C TYR A 147 -15.98 6.35 -6.39
N VAL A 148 -14.93 5.55 -6.16
CA VAL A 148 -15.00 4.27 -5.45
C VAL A 148 -15.53 4.46 -4.02
N TYR A 149 -15.00 5.45 -3.31
CA TYR A 149 -15.42 5.77 -1.95
C TYR A 149 -16.86 6.27 -1.89
N SER A 150 -17.30 7.09 -2.85
CA SER A 150 -18.69 7.58 -2.88
C SER A 150 -19.71 6.44 -2.96
N MET A 151 -19.42 5.38 -3.73
CA MET A 151 -20.31 4.22 -3.82
C MET A 151 -20.50 3.55 -2.45
N LYS A 152 -19.42 3.42 -1.66
CA LYS A 152 -19.50 2.88 -0.30
C LYS A 152 -20.20 3.85 0.64
N LYS A 153 -19.79 5.12 0.65
CA LYS A 153 -20.30 6.18 1.54
C LYS A 153 -21.81 6.39 1.40
N TYR A 154 -22.33 6.31 0.19
CA TYR A 154 -23.75 6.52 -0.11
C TYR A 154 -24.52 5.21 -0.35
N ASN A 155 -23.94 4.06 0.02
CA ASN A 155 -24.57 2.74 -0.09
C ASN A 155 -25.14 2.44 -1.50
N CYS A 156 -24.40 2.83 -2.53
CA CYS A 156 -24.73 2.55 -3.92
C CYS A 156 -24.23 1.14 -4.32
N THR A 157 -24.73 0.62 -5.44
CA THR A 157 -24.18 -0.59 -6.05
C THR A 157 -22.69 -0.39 -6.35
N ARG A 158 -21.85 -1.32 -5.88
CA ARG A 158 -20.40 -1.28 -6.10
C ARG A 158 -20.01 -2.23 -7.22
N THR A 159 -19.30 -1.70 -8.21
CA THR A 159 -18.64 -2.49 -9.26
C THR A 159 -17.16 -2.71 -8.96
N ILE A 160 -16.55 -1.78 -8.22
CA ILE A 160 -15.16 -1.82 -7.77
C ILE A 160 -15.15 -1.57 -6.26
N TYR A 161 -14.42 -2.40 -5.52
CA TYR A 161 -14.37 -2.34 -4.06
C TYR A 161 -13.18 -1.51 -3.57
N TYR A 162 -12.02 -1.73 -4.17
CA TYR A 162 -10.78 -1.02 -3.91
C TYR A 162 -9.94 -1.09 -5.18
N THR A 163 -8.78 -0.45 -5.16
CA THR A 163 -7.82 -0.49 -6.27
C THR A 163 -6.45 -0.87 -5.73
N ASP A 164 -5.68 -1.61 -6.50
CA ASP A 164 -4.24 -1.79 -6.22
C ASP A 164 -3.47 -0.73 -7.01
N ILE A 165 -2.42 -0.18 -6.41
CA ILE A 165 -1.63 0.90 -7.01
C ILE A 165 -0.18 0.49 -7.09
N LEU A 166 0.40 0.63 -8.28
CA LEU A 166 1.84 0.58 -8.50
C LEU A 166 2.34 2.00 -8.76
N ALA A 167 3.28 2.48 -7.95
CA ALA A 167 3.90 3.79 -8.16
C ALA A 167 5.43 3.69 -8.21
N SER A 168 6.03 4.54 -9.05
CA SER A 168 7.49 4.70 -9.10
C SER A 168 7.92 6.13 -9.41
N THR A 169 9.15 6.43 -9.02
CA THR A 169 9.89 7.60 -9.49
C THR A 169 10.50 7.32 -10.86
N GLU A 170 11.14 8.33 -11.46
CA GLU A 170 11.88 8.15 -12.71
C GLU A 170 12.95 7.06 -12.63
N ARG A 171 13.59 6.90 -11.47
CA ARG A 171 14.68 5.94 -11.26
C ARG A 171 14.29 4.52 -11.65
N ASN A 172 13.05 4.12 -11.38
CA ASN A 172 12.55 2.76 -11.54
C ASN A 172 11.53 2.61 -12.69
N SER A 173 11.28 3.67 -13.47
CA SER A 173 10.21 3.71 -14.47
C SER A 173 10.38 2.63 -15.56
N ILE A 174 11.62 2.39 -16.03
CA ILE A 174 11.92 1.37 -17.05
C ILE A 174 11.62 -0.03 -16.53
N CYS A 175 12.01 -0.34 -15.29
CA CYS A 175 11.75 -1.64 -14.66
C CYS A 175 10.25 -1.87 -14.50
N VAL A 176 9.53 -0.84 -14.06
CA VAL A 176 8.08 -0.89 -13.85
C VAL A 176 7.33 -1.06 -15.18
N LYS A 177 7.66 -0.29 -16.22
CA LYS A 177 7.05 -0.42 -17.55
C LYS A 177 7.20 -1.84 -18.09
N LYS A 178 8.41 -2.40 -17.98
CA LYS A 178 8.66 -3.78 -18.41
C LYS A 178 7.78 -4.79 -17.65
N ALA A 179 7.66 -4.65 -16.33
CA ALA A 179 6.80 -5.52 -15.52
C ALA A 179 5.32 -5.41 -15.91
N ILE A 180 4.85 -4.20 -16.25
CA ILE A 180 3.48 -3.97 -16.74
C ILE A 180 3.26 -4.62 -18.11
N ASP A 181 4.22 -4.49 -19.03
CA ASP A 181 4.13 -5.12 -20.36
C ASP A 181 4.07 -6.66 -20.24
N GLU A 182 4.90 -7.25 -19.37
CA GLU A 182 4.88 -8.68 -19.07
C GLU A 182 3.53 -9.09 -18.46
N TYR A 183 3.03 -8.33 -17.48
CA TYR A 183 1.73 -8.56 -16.86
C TYR A 183 0.59 -8.55 -17.89
N LYS A 184 0.56 -7.56 -18.80
CA LYS A 184 -0.45 -7.45 -19.85
C LYS A 184 -0.39 -8.63 -20.81
N ALA A 185 0.81 -9.03 -21.23
CA ALA A 185 0.99 -10.16 -22.12
C ALA A 185 0.54 -11.48 -21.48
N GLU A 186 0.76 -11.65 -20.18
CA GLU A 186 0.45 -12.88 -19.47
C GLU A 186 -0.98 -12.97 -18.92
N TRP A 187 -1.64 -11.86 -18.61
CA TRP A 187 -2.88 -11.90 -17.84
C TRP A 187 -4.05 -11.16 -18.47
N ILE A 188 -3.80 -10.12 -19.27
CA ILE A 188 -4.86 -9.29 -19.85
C ILE A 188 -5.15 -9.66 -21.31
N ASN A 189 -4.11 -9.86 -22.11
CA ASN A 189 -4.23 -10.07 -23.56
C ASN A 189 -4.34 -11.56 -23.96
N LYS A 190 -4.57 -12.45 -23.00
CA LYS A 190 -4.82 -13.88 -23.26
C LYS A 190 -6.26 -14.10 -23.70
#